data_AF-A0A0N7JHL8-F1
#
_entry.id   AF-A0A0N7JHL8-F1
#
_cell.length_a   1.000
_cell.length_b   1.000
_cell.length_c   1.000
_cell.angle_alpha   90.00
_cell.angle_beta   90.00
_cell.angle_gamma   90.00
#
_symmetry.space_group_name_H-M   'P 1'
#
loop_
_entity.id
_entity.type
_entity.pdbx_description
1 polymer ?
#
loop_
_entity_poly.entity_id
_entity_poly.type
_entity_poly.pdbx_seq_one_letter_code
_entity_poly.pdbx_strand_id
1 'polypeptide(L)'
;MKALAFTKFQTHVPMLEAVCRKFGMQLDVIGVGDKVIAHPEFELLKYDLVFATARMALEALCAGCAVILLDARGLGGMVTTTNLPRLRDLNFGLRSLSPMLTQALISAEIERYDPDDARQVSDQARQMASLEPMLDRLVGIYEEAMAQPLPDEREKAQALFKFLKLSLPSPRANDRWPWIKECQDLEMRVSQLEDELSKTKLALAEATDAHKGG
;
A
#
# COMPACT_ATOMS: atom_id res chain seq x y z
N MET A 1 19.00 -8.23 -14.33
CA MET A 1 17.82 -8.29 -13.46
C MET A 1 16.86 -7.18 -13.86
N LYS A 2 15.61 -7.51 -14.18
CA LYS A 2 14.55 -6.54 -14.49
C LYS A 2 13.70 -6.30 -13.25
N ALA A 3 13.53 -5.04 -12.90
CA ALA A 3 12.72 -4.62 -11.77
C ALA A 3 11.45 -3.90 -12.23
N LEU A 4 10.37 -4.04 -11.47
CA LEU A 4 9.11 -3.35 -11.70
C LEU A 4 8.68 -2.60 -10.44
N ALA A 5 8.34 -1.33 -10.56
CA ALA A 5 7.51 -0.65 -9.57
C ALA A 5 6.04 -0.85 -9.95
N PHE A 6 5.34 -1.74 -9.23
CA PHE A 6 3.91 -1.97 -9.41
C PHE A 6 3.16 -1.23 -8.30
N THR A 7 2.77 0.00 -8.60
CA THR A 7 2.35 0.96 -7.58
C THR A 7 1.32 1.94 -8.11
N LYS A 8 0.54 2.52 -7.20
CA LYS A 8 -0.43 3.59 -7.51
C LYS A 8 0.07 4.99 -7.14
N PHE A 9 1.25 5.10 -6.52
CA PHE A 9 1.81 6.37 -6.07
C PHE A 9 3.03 6.76 -6.90
N GLN A 10 3.16 8.04 -7.24
CA GLN A 10 4.29 8.57 -8.03
C GLN A 10 5.50 8.99 -7.18
N THR A 11 5.27 9.39 -5.93
CA THR A 11 6.24 10.17 -5.14
C THR A 11 7.55 9.43 -4.82
N HIS A 12 7.53 8.10 -4.73
CA HIS A 12 8.72 7.28 -4.44
C HIS A 12 9.40 6.71 -5.69
N VAL A 13 8.80 6.85 -6.88
CA VAL A 13 9.34 6.30 -8.13
C VAL A 13 10.74 6.84 -8.45
N PRO A 14 11.03 8.16 -8.35
CA PRO A 14 12.38 8.67 -8.60
C PRO A 14 13.43 8.08 -7.66
N MET A 15 13.04 7.77 -6.42
CA MET A 15 13.92 7.09 -5.46
C MET A 15 14.24 5.67 -5.91
N LEU A 16 13.24 4.93 -6.39
CA LEU A 16 13.44 3.59 -6.94
C LEU A 16 14.30 3.60 -8.19
N GLU A 17 14.11 4.56 -9.10
CA GLU A 17 14.94 4.71 -10.30
C GLU A 17 16.41 4.93 -9.95
N ALA A 18 16.69 5.80 -8.96
CA ALA A 18 18.04 6.07 -8.51
C ALA A 18 18.71 4.83 -7.89
N VAL A 19 17.98 4.11 -7.04
CA VAL A 19 18.49 2.87 -6.41
C VAL A 19 18.68 1.78 -7.47
N CYS A 20 17.71 1.53 -8.34
CA CYS A 20 17.82 0.51 -9.37
C CYS A 20 19.01 0.77 -10.32
N ARG A 21 19.24 2.03 -10.70
CA ARG A 21 20.41 2.42 -11.50
C ARG A 21 21.72 2.08 -10.80
N LYS A 22 21.83 2.31 -9.49
CA LYS A 22 23.02 1.96 -8.68
C LYS A 22 23.31 0.46 -8.71
N PHE A 23 22.27 -0.37 -8.71
CA PHE A 23 22.39 -1.84 -8.79
C PHE A 23 22.43 -2.38 -10.23
N GLY A 24 22.49 -1.53 -11.25
CA GLY A 24 22.52 -1.94 -12.66
C GLY A 24 21.22 -2.62 -13.14
N MET A 25 20.09 -2.34 -12.49
CA MET A 25 18.78 -2.85 -12.84
C MET A 25 18.02 -1.89 -13.77
N GLN A 26 17.33 -2.44 -14.75
CA GLN A 26 16.30 -1.69 -15.49
C GLN A 26 15.02 -1.69 -14.64
N LEU A 27 14.49 -0.49 -14.36
CA LEU A 27 13.22 -0.32 -13.66
C LEU A 27 12.13 0.12 -14.64
N ASP A 28 11.08 -0.70 -14.75
CA ASP A 28 9.83 -0.30 -15.39
C ASP A 28 8.79 0.08 -14.32
N VAL A 29 7.74 0.82 -14.71
CA VAL A 29 6.72 1.35 -13.78
C VAL A 29 5.32 1.16 -14.35
N ILE A 30 4.43 0.54 -13.56
CA ILE A 30 3.04 0.23 -13.90
C ILE A 30 2.12 0.58 -12.73
N GLY A 31 0.85 0.90 -13.02
CA GLY A 31 -0.19 1.18 -12.03
C GLY A 31 -0.36 2.66 -11.69
N VAL A 32 0.42 3.51 -12.35
CA VAL A 32 0.44 4.96 -12.17
C VAL A 32 -0.04 5.65 -13.45
N GLY A 33 -0.93 6.65 -13.30
CA GLY A 33 -1.43 7.44 -14.43
C GLY A 33 -2.15 6.54 -15.45
N ASP A 34 -1.84 6.72 -16.74
CA ASP A 34 -2.46 5.95 -17.84
C ASP A 34 -1.87 4.54 -18.03
N LYS A 35 -0.87 4.14 -17.22
CA LYS A 35 -0.23 2.82 -17.31
C LYS A 35 -0.99 1.77 -16.50
N VAL A 36 -2.27 1.62 -16.81
CA VAL A 36 -3.14 0.58 -16.24
C VAL A 36 -3.08 -0.65 -17.16
N ILE A 37 -2.87 -1.82 -16.57
CA ILE A 37 -2.84 -3.09 -17.30
C ILE A 37 -4.01 -3.98 -16.90
N ALA A 38 -4.60 -4.68 -17.87
CA ALA A 38 -5.72 -5.58 -17.63
C ALA A 38 -5.30 -6.97 -17.14
N HIS A 39 -4.08 -7.40 -17.49
CA HIS A 39 -3.56 -8.75 -17.24
C HIS A 39 -2.19 -8.72 -16.56
N PRO A 40 -2.12 -8.31 -15.27
CA PRO A 40 -0.86 -8.28 -14.53
C PRO A 40 -0.16 -9.63 -14.48
N GLU A 41 -0.89 -10.74 -14.48
CA GLU A 41 -0.37 -12.10 -14.42
C GLU A 41 0.60 -12.44 -15.56
N PHE A 42 0.42 -11.88 -16.76
CA PHE A 42 1.33 -12.09 -17.88
C PHE A 42 2.47 -11.08 -17.91
N GLU A 43 2.23 -9.87 -17.41
CA GLU A 43 3.23 -8.82 -17.39
C GLU A 43 4.30 -9.10 -16.33
N LEU A 44 3.89 -9.58 -15.16
CA LEU A 44 4.75 -9.88 -14.02
C LEU A 44 5.81 -10.94 -14.33
N LEU A 45 5.53 -11.89 -15.24
CA LEU A 45 6.47 -12.95 -15.65
C LEU A 45 7.79 -12.44 -16.26
N LYS A 46 7.85 -11.15 -16.63
CA LYS A 46 9.02 -10.52 -17.26
C LYS A 46 10.03 -9.94 -16.25
N TYR A 47 9.68 -9.94 -14.96
CA TYR A 47 10.43 -9.25 -13.92
C TYR A 47 10.94 -10.22 -12.86
N ASP A 48 12.15 -9.97 -12.39
CA ASP A 48 12.79 -10.75 -11.34
C ASP A 48 12.42 -10.19 -9.95
N LEU A 49 12.31 -8.86 -9.85
CA LEU A 49 12.08 -8.12 -8.62
C LEU A 49 10.95 -7.10 -8.78
N VAL A 50 10.00 -7.08 -7.86
CA VAL A 50 8.86 -6.16 -7.88
C VAL A 50 8.79 -5.36 -6.58
N PHE A 51 8.67 -4.05 -6.70
CA PHE A 51 8.30 -3.15 -5.60
C PHE A 51 6.79 -2.95 -5.62
N ALA A 52 6.09 -3.45 -4.60
CA ALA A 52 4.63 -3.42 -4.57
C ALA A 52 4.07 -3.45 -3.14
N THR A 53 2.77 -3.24 -3.01
CA THR A 53 2.01 -3.47 -1.77
C THR A 53 0.69 -4.16 -2.03
N ALA A 54 0.08 -4.67 -0.96
CA ALA A 54 -1.25 -5.25 -0.94
C ALA A 54 -1.45 -6.34 -2.00
N ARG A 55 -2.49 -6.21 -2.83
CA ARG A 55 -2.84 -7.20 -3.84
C ARG A 55 -1.79 -7.31 -4.95
N MET A 56 -1.18 -6.19 -5.34
CA MET A 56 -0.10 -6.16 -6.34
C MET A 56 1.11 -6.98 -5.87
N ALA A 57 1.44 -6.91 -4.57
CA ALA A 57 2.49 -7.73 -3.99
C ALA A 57 2.14 -9.22 -4.04
N LEU A 58 0.91 -9.60 -3.67
CA LEU A 58 0.48 -11.00 -3.71
C LEU A 58 0.47 -11.56 -5.14
N GLU A 59 0.02 -10.78 -6.12
CA GLU A 59 0.04 -11.15 -7.54
C GLU A 59 1.47 -11.36 -8.04
N ALA A 60 2.40 -10.45 -7.72
CA ALA A 60 3.81 -10.58 -8.06
C ALA A 60 4.46 -11.83 -7.46
N LEU A 61 4.19 -12.11 -6.18
CA LEU A 61 4.66 -13.35 -5.53
C LEU A 61 4.12 -14.60 -6.22
N CYS A 62 2.82 -14.63 -6.56
CA CYS A 62 2.23 -15.79 -7.24
C CYS A 62 2.79 -15.98 -8.66
N ALA A 63 3.15 -14.88 -9.33
CA ALA A 63 3.80 -14.89 -10.63
C ALA A 63 5.27 -15.34 -10.59
N GLY A 64 5.87 -15.48 -9.40
CA GLY A 64 7.24 -15.95 -9.23
C GLY A 64 8.28 -14.85 -9.01
N CYS A 65 7.86 -13.59 -8.86
CA CYS A 65 8.79 -12.49 -8.62
C CYS A 65 9.23 -12.46 -7.16
N ALA A 66 10.48 -12.06 -6.90
CA ALA A 66 10.83 -11.54 -5.59
C ALA A 66 10.11 -10.21 -5.36
N VAL A 67 9.70 -9.94 -4.13
CA VAL A 67 8.98 -8.71 -3.78
C VAL A 67 9.66 -8.00 -2.64
N ILE A 68 9.97 -6.71 -2.85
CA ILE A 68 10.24 -5.78 -1.76
C ILE A 68 8.94 -5.02 -1.51
N LEU A 69 8.39 -5.23 -0.32
CA LEU A 69 7.15 -4.60 0.09
C LEU A 69 7.41 -3.12 0.40
N LEU A 70 6.93 -2.20 -0.44
CA LEU A 70 7.03 -0.76 -0.19
C LEU A 70 6.03 0.06 -1.01
N ASP A 71 5.65 1.23 -0.48
CA ASP A 71 5.08 2.31 -1.28
C ASP A 71 5.40 3.68 -0.66
N ALA A 72 4.77 4.74 -1.15
CA ALA A 72 4.97 6.12 -0.67
C ALA A 72 4.82 6.29 0.86
N ARG A 73 4.17 5.35 1.54
CA ARG A 73 3.87 5.41 2.97
C ARG A 73 4.92 4.71 3.83
N GLY A 74 5.81 3.90 3.24
CA GLY A 74 6.89 3.25 3.98
C GLY A 74 7.38 1.94 3.39
N LEU A 75 8.34 1.34 4.09
CA LEU A 75 9.00 0.08 3.75
C LEU A 75 8.47 -1.05 4.64
N GLY A 76 8.09 -2.17 4.03
CA GLY A 76 7.84 -3.45 4.71
C GLY A 76 8.95 -4.49 4.53
N GLY A 77 9.89 -4.24 3.61
CA GLY A 77 11.10 -5.04 3.39
C GLY A 77 10.93 -6.17 2.36
N MET A 78 12.03 -6.87 2.08
CA MET A 78 12.04 -8.08 1.27
C MET A 78 11.08 -9.12 1.87
N VAL A 79 10.17 -9.62 1.05
CA VAL A 79 9.31 -10.74 1.42
C VAL A 79 10.16 -12.00 1.39
N THR A 80 10.23 -12.69 2.52
CA THR A 80 10.99 -13.94 2.67
C THR A 80 10.10 -15.03 3.25
N THR A 81 10.51 -16.28 3.13
CA THR A 81 9.77 -17.42 3.73
C THR A 81 9.53 -17.23 5.23
N THR A 82 10.45 -16.57 5.92
CA THR A 82 10.37 -16.29 7.37
C THR A 82 9.29 -15.26 7.71
N ASN A 83 9.08 -14.23 6.89
CA ASN A 83 8.15 -13.15 7.20
C ASN A 83 6.80 -13.23 6.46
N LEU A 84 6.69 -14.12 5.46
CA LEU A 84 5.51 -14.26 4.61
C LEU A 84 4.20 -14.46 5.40
N PRO A 85 4.11 -15.34 6.42
CA PRO A 85 2.86 -15.52 7.16
C PRO A 85 2.39 -14.23 7.84
N ARG A 86 3.31 -13.53 8.50
CA ARG A 86 3.01 -12.24 9.16
C ARG A 86 2.56 -11.18 8.15
N LEU A 87 3.25 -11.08 7.02
CA LEU A 87 2.90 -10.12 5.98
C LEU A 87 1.53 -10.44 5.36
N ARG A 88 1.19 -11.73 5.21
CA ARG A 88 -0.13 -12.15 4.73
C ARG A 88 -1.24 -11.75 5.69
N ASP A 89 -1.06 -11.93 7.00
CA ASP A 89 -2.04 -11.51 8.02
C ASP A 89 -2.29 -10.00 8.00
N LEU A 90 -1.27 -9.23 7.60
CA LEU A 90 -1.36 -7.78 7.40
C LEU A 90 -1.79 -7.39 5.98
N ASN A 91 -2.20 -8.37 5.16
CA ASN A 91 -2.56 -8.24 3.74
C ASN A 91 -1.50 -7.53 2.89
N PHE A 92 -0.23 -7.60 3.26
CA PHE A 92 0.86 -6.84 2.63
C PHE A 92 0.55 -5.32 2.60
N GLY A 93 -0.29 -4.86 3.52
CA GLY A 93 -0.94 -3.56 3.46
C GLY A 93 -0.24 -2.49 4.28
N LEU A 94 -0.94 -1.39 4.52
CA LEU A 94 -0.41 -0.21 5.23
C LEU A 94 0.23 -0.55 6.59
N ARG A 95 -0.34 -1.52 7.32
CA ARG A 95 0.14 -1.93 8.65
C ARG A 95 1.52 -2.60 8.62
N SER A 96 1.99 -3.02 7.45
CA SER A 96 3.35 -3.55 7.26
C SER A 96 4.36 -2.49 6.78
N LEU A 97 3.96 -1.24 6.56
CA LEU A 97 4.82 -0.20 5.98
C LEU A 97 5.37 0.73 7.06
N SER A 98 6.54 0.40 7.57
CA SER A 98 7.30 1.23 8.50
C SER A 98 8.73 0.68 8.58
N PRO A 99 9.78 1.51 8.49
CA PRO A 99 9.78 2.98 8.56
C PRO A 99 9.57 3.69 7.21
N MET A 100 9.66 5.03 7.21
CA MET A 100 9.63 5.86 5.99
C MET A 100 10.79 5.51 5.04
N LEU A 101 10.54 5.61 3.74
CA LEU A 101 11.49 5.21 2.71
C LEU A 101 12.77 6.06 2.70
N THR A 102 13.91 5.38 2.55
CA THR A 102 15.19 6.00 2.19
C THR A 102 15.92 5.12 1.18
N GLN A 103 16.79 5.71 0.35
CA GLN A 103 17.59 4.95 -0.63
C GLN A 103 18.47 3.89 0.05
N ALA A 104 18.98 4.18 1.25
CA ALA A 104 19.82 3.26 2.02
C ALA A 104 19.03 2.01 2.46
N LEU A 105 17.81 2.21 2.97
CA LEU A 105 16.94 1.10 3.38
C LEU A 105 16.55 0.23 2.18
N ILE A 106 16.18 0.84 1.05
CA ILE A 106 15.81 0.08 -0.15
C ILE A 106 17.03 -0.69 -0.69
N SER A 107 18.22 -0.08 -0.68
CA SER A 107 19.46 -0.75 -1.09
C SER A 107 19.74 -1.98 -0.22
N ALA A 108 19.60 -1.85 1.10
CA ALA A 108 19.81 -2.96 2.04
C ALA A 108 18.82 -4.12 1.80
N GLU A 109 17.58 -3.83 1.42
CA GLU A 109 16.60 -4.88 1.09
C GLU A 109 16.90 -5.56 -0.26
N ILE A 110 17.44 -4.83 -1.24
CA ILE A 110 17.89 -5.43 -2.51
C ILE A 110 19.07 -6.38 -2.25
N GLU A 111 20.00 -6.01 -1.38
CA GLU A 111 21.15 -6.86 -1.00
C GLU A 111 20.74 -8.17 -0.31
N ARG A 112 19.54 -8.24 0.26
CA ARG A 112 18.96 -9.44 0.87
C ARG A 112 18.30 -10.39 -0.15
N TYR A 113 18.29 -10.05 -1.43
CA TYR A 113 17.70 -10.90 -2.46
C TYR A 113 18.37 -12.27 -2.52
N ASP A 114 17.54 -13.30 -2.38
CA ASP A 114 17.92 -14.70 -2.52
C ASP A 114 16.94 -15.38 -3.51
N PRO A 115 17.40 -15.84 -4.69
CA PRO A 115 16.54 -16.47 -5.68
C PRO A 115 15.91 -17.79 -5.21
N ASP A 116 16.57 -18.52 -4.31
CA ASP A 116 16.05 -19.79 -3.80
C ASP A 116 14.92 -19.54 -2.79
N ASP A 117 15.10 -18.56 -1.89
CA ASP A 117 14.03 -18.13 -0.98
C ASP A 117 12.85 -17.52 -1.75
N ALA A 118 13.11 -16.69 -2.76
CA ALA A 118 12.05 -16.10 -3.61
C ALA A 118 11.20 -17.17 -4.30
N ARG A 119 11.81 -18.27 -4.75
CA ARG A 119 11.08 -19.42 -5.30
C ARG A 119 10.18 -20.08 -4.26
N GLN A 120 10.71 -20.32 -3.06
CA GLN A 120 9.93 -20.92 -1.96
C GLN A 120 8.77 -20.01 -1.52
N VAL A 121 9.00 -18.69 -1.42
CA VAL A 121 7.94 -17.71 -1.15
C VAL A 121 6.86 -17.78 -2.23
N SER A 122 7.24 -17.88 -3.49
CA SER A 122 6.28 -17.96 -4.61
C SER A 122 5.41 -19.22 -4.55
N ASP A 123 6.02 -20.37 -4.23
CA ASP A 123 5.30 -21.63 -4.04
C ASP A 123 4.30 -21.56 -2.88
N GLN A 124 4.72 -21.00 -1.73
CA GLN A 124 3.84 -20.78 -0.59
C GLN A 124 2.73 -19.77 -0.91
N ALA A 125 3.04 -18.68 -1.60
CA ALA A 125 2.07 -17.67 -1.99
C ALA A 125 0.95 -18.27 -2.88
N ARG A 126 1.30 -19.14 -3.84
CA ARG A 126 0.32 -19.87 -4.66
C ARG A 126 -0.61 -20.75 -3.84
N GLN A 127 -0.08 -21.47 -2.85
CA GLN A 127 -0.91 -22.28 -1.94
C GLN A 127 -1.83 -21.39 -1.09
N MET A 128 -1.31 -20.30 -0.54
CA MET A 128 -2.03 -19.36 0.32
C MET A 128 -3.09 -18.54 -0.41
N ALA A 129 -2.91 -18.31 -1.72
CA ALA A 129 -3.81 -17.54 -2.58
C ALA A 129 -4.68 -18.42 -3.50
N SER A 130 -4.64 -19.74 -3.31
CA SER A 130 -5.47 -20.65 -4.11
C SER A 130 -6.95 -20.33 -3.96
N LEU A 131 -7.66 -20.39 -5.09
CA LEU A 131 -9.09 -20.12 -5.16
C LEU A 131 -9.91 -21.25 -4.52
N GLU A 132 -9.45 -22.50 -4.64
CA GLU A 132 -10.20 -23.68 -4.15
C GLU A 132 -10.47 -23.59 -2.63
N PRO A 133 -9.47 -23.41 -1.75
CA PRO A 133 -9.74 -23.28 -0.32
C PRO A 133 -10.57 -22.04 0.04
N MET A 134 -10.49 -20.98 -0.77
CA MET A 134 -11.32 -19.79 -0.58
C MET A 134 -12.78 -20.09 -0.91
N LEU A 135 -13.06 -20.83 -1.99
CA LEU A 135 -14.40 -21.24 -2.38
C LEU A 135 -15.01 -22.16 -1.33
N ASP A 136 -14.27 -23.18 -0.87
CA ASP A 136 -14.74 -24.09 0.19
C ASP A 136 -15.15 -23.32 1.45
N ARG A 137 -14.32 -22.35 1.86
CA ARG A 137 -14.62 -21.48 3.00
C ARG A 137 -15.85 -20.61 2.78
N LEU A 138 -16.00 -20.03 1.59
CA LEU A 138 -17.16 -19.20 1.25
C LEU A 138 -18.43 -20.03 1.27
N VAL A 139 -18.43 -21.20 0.63
CA VAL A 139 -19.56 -22.15 0.63
C VAL A 139 -19.95 -22.51 2.06
N GLY A 140 -18.98 -22.90 2.91
CA GLY A 140 -19.24 -23.22 4.31
C GLY A 140 -19.89 -22.07 5.08
N ILE A 141 -19.42 -20.82 4.89
CA ILE A 141 -20.04 -19.63 5.50
C ILE A 141 -21.50 -19.47 5.06
N TYR A 142 -21.80 -19.68 3.78
CA TYR A 142 -23.17 -19.58 3.27
C TYR A 142 -24.06 -20.72 3.79
N GLU A 143 -23.56 -21.95 3.84
CA GLU A 143 -24.28 -23.09 4.41
C GLU A 143 -24.59 -22.88 5.89
N GLU A 144 -23.61 -22.42 6.68
CA GLU A 144 -23.80 -22.05 8.09
C GLU A 144 -24.84 -20.94 8.27
N ALA A 145 -24.83 -19.93 7.38
CA ALA A 145 -25.81 -18.84 7.43
C ALA A 145 -27.22 -19.30 7.04
N MET A 146 -27.35 -20.21 6.06
CA MET A 146 -28.63 -20.76 5.62
C MET A 146 -29.23 -21.76 6.62
N ALA A 147 -28.39 -22.45 7.40
CA ALA A 147 -28.84 -23.35 8.46
C ALA A 147 -29.38 -22.61 9.70
N GLN A 148 -29.05 -21.33 9.84
CA GLN A 148 -29.55 -20.49 10.94
C GLN A 148 -30.98 -20.01 10.66
N PRO A 149 -31.83 -19.88 11.70
CA PRO A 149 -33.13 -19.25 11.54
C PRO A 149 -32.98 -17.81 11.07
N LEU A 150 -33.97 -17.33 10.30
CA LEU A 150 -33.99 -15.93 9.89
C LEU A 150 -34.03 -15.04 11.14
N PRO A 151 -33.11 -14.06 11.25
CA PRO A 151 -33.10 -13.17 12.40
C PRO A 151 -34.36 -12.31 12.42
N ASP A 152 -34.82 -11.98 13.62
CA ASP A 152 -35.92 -11.02 13.78
C ASP A 152 -35.48 -9.59 13.43
N GLU A 153 -36.43 -8.65 13.33
CA GLU A 153 -36.12 -7.26 12.98
C GLU A 153 -35.19 -6.57 13.98
N ARG A 154 -35.24 -6.97 15.26
CA ARG A 154 -34.38 -6.39 16.30
C ARG A 154 -32.95 -6.89 16.17
N GLU A 155 -32.76 -8.17 15.91
CA GLU A 155 -31.48 -8.81 15.66
C GLU A 155 -30.80 -8.23 14.40
N LYS A 156 -31.57 -8.06 13.31
CA LYS A 156 -31.10 -7.37 12.10
C LYS A 156 -30.64 -5.95 12.40
N ALA A 157 -31.43 -5.17 13.13
CA ALA A 157 -31.09 -3.80 13.48
C ALA A 157 -29.81 -3.72 14.33
N GLN A 158 -29.62 -4.65 15.29
CA GLN A 158 -28.41 -4.74 16.11
C GLN A 158 -27.17 -5.12 15.27
N ALA A 159 -27.30 -6.12 14.40
CA ALA A 159 -26.23 -6.54 13.49
C ALA A 159 -25.83 -5.39 12.54
N LEU A 160 -26.81 -4.70 11.95
CA LEU A 160 -26.59 -3.54 11.11
C LEU A 160 -25.90 -2.41 11.88
N PHE A 161 -26.37 -2.08 13.08
CA PHE A 161 -25.73 -1.07 13.91
C PHE A 161 -24.27 -1.41 14.21
N LYS A 162 -23.98 -2.67 14.57
CA LYS A 162 -22.61 -3.15 14.80
C LYS A 162 -21.76 -3.03 13.53
N PHE A 163 -22.31 -3.44 12.38
CA PHE A 163 -21.64 -3.32 11.09
C PHE A 163 -21.34 -1.87 10.73
N LEU A 164 -22.31 -0.96 10.87
CA LEU A 164 -22.14 0.46 10.58
C LEU A 164 -21.12 1.10 11.53
N LYS A 165 -21.19 0.82 12.84
CA LYS A 165 -20.22 1.32 13.82
C LYS A 165 -18.79 0.87 13.50
N LEU A 166 -18.64 -0.34 12.96
CA LEU A 166 -17.35 -0.91 12.59
C LEU A 166 -16.85 -0.40 11.23
N SER A 167 -17.75 -0.21 10.26
CA SER A 167 -17.39 0.05 8.86
C SER A 167 -17.39 1.53 8.49
N LEU A 168 -18.09 2.37 9.25
CA LEU A 168 -18.11 3.80 9.01
C LEU A 168 -16.91 4.48 9.69
N PRO A 169 -16.22 5.38 8.98
CA PRO A 169 -15.32 6.35 9.58
C PRO A 169 -16.07 7.10 10.68
N SER A 170 -15.54 7.10 11.90
CA SER A 170 -16.14 7.84 13.00
C SER A 170 -15.04 8.57 13.77
N PRO A 171 -15.13 9.90 13.92
CA PRO A 171 -14.17 10.69 14.70
C PRO A 171 -14.09 10.27 16.17
N ARG A 172 -15.10 9.54 16.66
CA ARG A 172 -15.22 9.10 18.06
C ARG A 172 -14.88 7.62 18.25
N ALA A 173 -14.68 6.84 17.18
CA ALA A 173 -14.55 5.40 17.27
C ALA A 173 -13.14 4.91 16.89
N ASN A 174 -12.35 4.62 17.93
CA ASN A 174 -11.19 3.72 17.98
C ASN A 174 -10.04 3.99 16.99
N ASP A 175 -8.84 3.52 17.32
CA ASP A 175 -7.61 3.63 16.49
C ASP A 175 -7.69 2.91 15.12
N ARG A 176 -8.88 2.45 14.72
CA ARG A 176 -9.12 1.68 13.50
C ARG A 176 -8.95 2.51 12.24
N TRP A 177 -9.23 3.81 12.31
CA TRP A 177 -9.19 4.72 11.16
C TRP A 177 -8.14 5.82 11.38
N PRO A 178 -6.84 5.48 11.48
CA PRO A 178 -5.79 6.42 11.86
C PRO A 178 -5.67 7.60 10.88
N TRP A 179 -6.03 7.40 9.60
CA TRP A 179 -6.02 8.46 8.60
C TRP A 179 -7.10 9.53 8.81
N ILE A 180 -8.14 9.31 9.63
CA ILE A 180 -9.10 10.38 9.95
C ILE A 180 -8.39 11.48 10.73
N LYS A 181 -7.56 11.09 11.71
CA LYS A 181 -6.73 12.02 12.46
C LYS A 181 -5.71 12.70 11.56
N GLU A 182 -5.06 11.93 10.68
CA GLU A 182 -4.12 12.49 9.69
C GLU A 182 -4.80 13.50 8.76
N CYS A 183 -6.00 13.24 8.26
CA CYS A 183 -6.78 14.19 7.46
C CYS A 183 -7.07 15.48 8.25
N GLN A 184 -7.47 15.37 9.52
CA GLN A 184 -7.71 16.53 10.38
C GLN A 184 -6.42 17.34 10.62
N ASP A 185 -5.30 16.65 10.88
CA ASP A 185 -4.00 17.28 11.08
C ASP A 185 -3.51 17.98 9.80
N LEU A 186 -3.73 17.36 8.63
CA LEU A 186 -3.41 17.95 7.33
C LEU A 186 -4.31 19.14 6.99
N GLU A 187 -5.62 19.07 7.27
CA GLU A 187 -6.54 20.19 7.08
C GLU A 187 -6.12 21.40 7.93
N MET A 188 -5.76 21.17 9.20
CA MET A 188 -5.19 22.22 10.04
C MET A 188 -3.87 22.77 9.47
N ARG A 189 -2.99 21.89 8.96
CA ARG A 189 -1.70 22.32 8.41
C ARG A 189 -1.85 23.13 7.12
N VAL A 190 -2.78 22.75 6.24
CA VAL A 190 -3.10 23.50 5.01
C VAL A 190 -3.62 24.88 5.37
N SER A 191 -4.57 24.97 6.32
CA SER A 191 -5.09 26.25 6.79
C SER A 191 -3.99 27.17 7.35
N GLN A 192 -3.06 26.62 8.14
CA GLN A 192 -1.90 27.39 8.64
C GLN A 192 -0.98 27.89 7.52
N LEU A 193 -0.68 27.03 6.54
CA LEU A 193 0.18 27.40 5.41
C LEU A 193 -0.48 28.45 4.50
N GLU A 194 -1.80 28.40 4.34
CA GLU A 194 -2.56 29.40 3.60
C GLU A 194 -2.52 30.78 4.30
N ASP A 195 -2.65 30.80 5.63
CA ASP A 195 -2.50 32.02 6.43
C ASP A 195 -1.08 32.61 6.35
N GLU A 196 -0.04 31.76 6.46
CA GLU A 196 1.36 32.16 6.30
C GLU A 196 1.64 32.71 4.88
N LEU A 197 1.10 32.06 3.85
CA LEU A 197 1.23 32.50 2.46
C LEU A 197 0.51 33.83 2.22
N SER A 198 -0.64 34.04 2.84
CA SER A 198 -1.38 35.31 2.76
C SER A 198 -0.59 36.46 3.41
N LYS A 199 -0.05 36.24 4.61
CA LYS A 199 0.78 37.22 5.32
C LYS A 199 2.05 37.57 4.55
N THR A 200 2.74 36.57 4.01
CA THR A 200 3.97 36.79 3.23
C THR A 200 3.69 37.53 1.93
N LYS A 201 2.57 37.24 1.24
CA LYS A 201 2.14 38.02 0.06
C LYS A 201 1.84 39.48 0.40
N LEU A 202 1.17 39.73 1.53
CA LEU A 202 0.87 41.10 1.97
C LEU A 202 2.15 41.88 2.29
N ALA A 203 3.07 41.29 3.06
CA ALA A 203 4.36 41.90 3.38
C ALA A 203 5.23 42.15 2.13
N LEU A 204 5.18 41.24 1.14
CA LEU A 204 5.87 41.44 -0.13
C LEU A 204 5.30 42.62 -0.92
N ALA A 205 3.97 42.77 -0.96
CA ALA A 205 3.30 43.88 -1.63
C ALA A 205 3.68 45.23 -1.00
N GLU A 206 3.62 45.33 0.34
CA GLU A 206 4.03 46.53 1.09
C GLU A 206 5.49 46.91 0.85
N ALA A 207 6.40 45.92 0.78
CA ALA A 207 7.81 46.15 0.49
C ALA A 207 8.05 46.62 -0.95
N THR A 208 7.31 46.09 -1.94
CA THR A 208 7.40 46.57 -3.34
C THR A 208 6.85 47.98 -3.53
N ASP A 209 5.82 48.37 -2.79
CA ASP A 209 5.27 49.74 -2.85
C ASP A 209 6.21 50.75 -2.18
N ALA A 210 6.86 50.38 -1.07
CA ALA A 210 7.88 51.21 -0.43
C ALA A 210 9.13 51.45 -1.32
N HIS A 211 9.46 50.51 -2.22
CA HIS A 211 10.60 50.63 -3.13
C HIS A 211 10.30 51.42 -4.42
N LYS A 212 9.02 51.61 -4.77
CA LYS A 212 8.60 52.43 -5.93
C LYS A 212 8.34 53.90 -5.58
N GLY A 213 8.22 54.22 -4.29
CA GLY A 213 7.90 55.56 -3.78
C GLY A 213 9.09 56.39 -3.30
N GLY A 214 10.34 55.93 -3.48
CA GLY A 214 11.57 56.66 -3.17
C GLY A 214 12.44 56.86 -4.40
#